data_AF-A0AAE2UH38-F1
#
_entry.id   AF-A0AAE2UH38-F1
#
_cell.length_a   1.000
_cell.length_b   1.000
_cell.length_c   1.000
_cell.angle_alpha   90.00
_cell.angle_beta   90.00
_cell.angle_gamma   90.00
#
_symmetry.space_group_name_H-M   'P 1'
#
loop_
_entity.id
_entity.type
_entity.pdbx_description
1 polymer ?
#
loop_
_entity_poly.entity_id
_entity_poly.type
_entity_poly.pdbx_seq_one_letter_code
_entity_poly.pdbx_strand_id
1 'polypeptide(L)'
;MGKVGSTTIWKSLESSNLGIPIYHIHTLSPEKISQAIAKDKANFSKVRFIYSETIQSEYLRSQLDRNNIVTPWSVITLVRDPVAHILSGFFQKLEGELLLGFDYRRKIQEEGDEKVVQEIIERFYEEHVNNLSRRHPFEWFNLELKENLNFDIFSATPLSGKDYHIYNTPLAKVLLFKLESLNDSYQSAFQEFLGIEDFNLVQSNVGLQKRYKSLYKDFLRHVNLPARYLDRIYQKEMVRHFYPDSEIEQFYQRWQSS
;
A
#
# COMPACT_ATOMS: atom_id res chain seq x y z
N MET A 1 -5.01 1.40 -2.16
CA MET A 1 -3.87 1.70 -1.25
C MET A 1 -2.57 1.13 -1.83
N GLY A 2 -1.42 1.75 -1.57
CA GLY A 2 -0.11 1.19 -1.96
C GLY A 2 0.38 0.15 -0.96
N LYS A 3 1.38 -0.67 -1.31
CA LYS A 3 2.07 -1.61 -0.38
C LYS A 3 1.22 -2.66 0.34
N VAL A 4 0.03 -2.90 -0.19
CA VAL A 4 -0.93 -3.91 0.25
C VAL A 4 -1.04 -5.08 -0.73
N GLY A 5 -0.04 -5.30 -1.58
CA GLY A 5 -0.07 -6.38 -2.59
C GLY A 5 -0.88 -6.06 -3.86
N SER A 6 -1.28 -4.80 -4.06
CA SER A 6 -2.09 -4.36 -5.22
C SER A 6 -1.46 -4.66 -6.59
N THR A 7 -0.13 -4.67 -6.71
CA THR A 7 0.56 -5.04 -7.96
C THR A 7 0.28 -6.49 -8.38
N THR A 8 0.10 -7.40 -7.42
CA THR A 8 -0.22 -8.82 -7.69
C THR A 8 -1.62 -8.91 -8.28
N ILE A 9 -2.60 -8.22 -7.68
CA ILE A 9 -3.96 -8.13 -8.21
C ILE A 9 -3.98 -7.53 -9.60
N TRP A 10 -3.33 -6.37 -9.79
CA TRP A 10 -3.29 -5.68 -11.08
C TRP A 10 -2.75 -6.58 -12.19
N LYS A 11 -1.59 -7.21 -11.98
CA LYS A 11 -1.01 -8.12 -12.99
C LYS A 11 -1.87 -9.34 -13.26
N SER A 12 -2.58 -9.85 -12.25
CA SER A 12 -3.50 -10.97 -12.40
C SER A 12 -4.71 -10.59 -13.25
N LEU A 13 -5.26 -9.40 -13.03
CA LEU A 13 -6.34 -8.85 -13.85
C LEU A 13 -5.91 -8.59 -15.31
N GLU A 14 -4.74 -8.00 -15.52
CA GLU A 14 -4.17 -7.82 -16.86
C GLU A 14 -4.03 -9.17 -17.58
N SER A 15 -3.53 -10.20 -16.89
CA SER A 15 -3.38 -11.54 -17.46
C SER A 15 -4.70 -12.24 -17.77
N SER A 16 -5.80 -11.81 -17.15
CA SER A 16 -7.15 -12.37 -17.37
C SER A 16 -7.80 -11.85 -18.66
N ASN A 17 -7.18 -10.88 -19.35
CA ASN A 17 -7.61 -10.34 -20.65
C ASN A 17 -9.12 -10.01 -20.74
N LEU A 18 -9.62 -9.32 -19.72
CA LEU A 18 -11.06 -9.05 -19.53
C LEU A 18 -11.67 -8.12 -20.60
N GLY A 19 -10.88 -7.56 -21.51
CA GLY A 19 -11.35 -6.63 -22.54
C GLY A 19 -11.82 -5.27 -22.00
N ILE A 20 -11.53 -4.97 -20.73
CA ILE A 20 -11.88 -3.70 -20.06
C ILE A 20 -10.60 -2.94 -19.64
N PRO A 21 -10.63 -1.60 -19.62
CA PRO A 21 -9.52 -0.82 -19.09
C PRO A 21 -9.28 -1.10 -17.60
N ILE A 22 -8.04 -1.39 -17.23
CA ILE A 22 -7.63 -1.57 -15.84
C ILE A 22 -6.62 -0.48 -15.50
N TYR A 23 -6.86 0.23 -14.39
CA TYR A 23 -6.00 1.28 -13.90
C TYR A 23 -5.41 0.88 -12.54
N HIS A 24 -4.10 1.04 -12.38
CA HIS A 24 -3.42 0.78 -11.10
C HIS A 24 -2.89 2.10 -10.55
N ILE A 25 -3.73 2.74 -9.72
CA ILE A 25 -3.43 4.04 -9.12
C ILE A 25 -3.40 3.95 -7.60
N HIS A 26 -2.75 4.95 -6.98
CA HIS A 26 -2.61 5.03 -5.52
C HIS A 26 -3.30 6.25 -4.91
N THR A 27 -3.83 7.16 -5.74
CA THR A 27 -4.53 8.36 -5.29
C THR A 27 -5.49 8.89 -6.36
N LEU A 28 -6.61 9.45 -5.92
CA LEU A 28 -7.52 10.31 -6.68
C LEU A 28 -7.53 11.75 -6.14
N SER A 29 -6.89 12.00 -4.99
CA SER A 29 -6.77 13.35 -4.40
C SER A 29 -6.06 14.33 -5.35
N PRO A 30 -6.69 15.46 -5.71
CA PRO A 30 -6.09 16.49 -6.56
C PRO A 30 -4.76 17.02 -6.03
N GLU A 31 -4.66 17.20 -4.71
CA GLU A 31 -3.48 17.71 -4.04
C GLU A 31 -2.32 16.71 -4.18
N LYS A 32 -2.58 15.42 -3.94
CA LYS A 32 -1.56 14.38 -4.09
C LYS A 32 -1.14 14.16 -5.54
N ILE A 33 -2.07 14.22 -6.49
CA ILE A 33 -1.77 14.16 -7.93
C ILE A 33 -0.85 15.33 -8.29
N SER A 34 -1.18 16.55 -7.87
CA SER A 34 -0.38 17.75 -8.11
C SER A 34 1.03 17.63 -7.51
N GLN A 35 1.14 17.10 -6.29
CA GLN A 35 2.43 16.83 -5.65
C GLN A 35 3.26 15.78 -6.40
N ALA A 36 2.63 14.70 -6.89
CA ALA A 36 3.29 13.67 -7.69
C ALA A 36 3.81 14.25 -9.01
N ILE A 37 2.99 15.02 -9.73
CA ILE A 37 3.39 15.71 -10.96
C ILE A 37 4.57 16.67 -10.70
N ALA A 38 4.51 17.46 -9.63
CA ALA A 38 5.58 18.39 -9.28
C ALA A 38 6.89 17.64 -8.98
N LYS A 39 6.81 16.52 -8.25
CA LYS A 39 7.96 15.65 -7.97
C LYS A 39 8.54 15.02 -9.24
N ASP A 40 7.70 14.55 -10.15
CA ASP A 40 8.13 13.94 -11.42
C ASP A 40 8.84 15.00 -12.29
N LYS A 41 8.26 16.20 -12.39
CA LYS A 41 8.89 17.34 -13.09
C LYS A 41 10.23 17.74 -12.49
N ALA A 42 10.33 17.84 -11.16
CA ALA A 42 11.56 18.21 -10.46
C ALA A 42 12.69 17.19 -10.68
N ASN A 43 12.35 15.91 -10.86
CA ASN A 43 13.33 14.84 -11.07
C ASN A 43 13.52 14.47 -12.54
N PHE A 44 12.80 15.10 -13.48
CA PHE A 44 12.78 14.70 -14.88
C PHE A 44 14.17 14.75 -15.55
N SER A 45 15.03 15.69 -15.14
CA SER A 45 16.42 15.77 -15.62
C SER A 45 17.25 14.53 -15.27
N LYS A 46 16.91 13.84 -14.18
CA LYS A 46 17.60 12.63 -13.69
C LYS A 46 16.98 11.35 -14.24
N VAL A 47 15.65 11.22 -14.15
CA VAL A 47 14.95 9.95 -14.46
C VAL A 47 14.44 9.88 -15.89
N ARG A 48 14.17 11.03 -16.55
CA ARG A 48 13.69 11.14 -17.94
C ARG A 48 12.40 10.37 -18.28
N PHE A 49 11.55 10.09 -17.29
CA PHE A 49 10.20 9.55 -17.48
C PHE A 49 9.24 10.10 -16.42
N ILE A 50 7.93 9.99 -16.69
CA ILE A 50 6.86 10.25 -15.73
C ILE A 50 6.21 8.91 -15.39
N TYR A 51 5.85 8.69 -14.13
CA TYR A 51 5.18 7.46 -13.73
C TYR A 51 3.79 7.39 -14.36
N SER A 52 3.47 6.27 -15.00
CA SER A 52 2.16 6.07 -15.64
C SER A 52 1.00 6.21 -14.66
N GLU A 53 1.20 5.79 -13.41
CA GLU A 53 0.22 5.93 -12.32
C GLU A 53 -0.21 7.40 -12.12
N THR A 54 0.73 8.35 -12.24
CA THR A 54 0.45 9.80 -12.12
C THR A 54 -0.52 10.25 -13.21
N ILE A 55 -0.26 9.85 -14.46
CA ILE A 55 -1.08 10.21 -15.63
C ILE A 55 -2.46 9.54 -15.55
N GLN A 56 -2.51 8.26 -15.14
CA GLN A 56 -3.77 7.53 -14.95
C GLN A 56 -4.62 8.18 -13.86
N SER A 57 -4.01 8.61 -12.75
CA SER A 57 -4.71 9.29 -11.65
C SER A 57 -5.30 10.63 -12.10
N GLU A 58 -4.53 11.43 -12.85
CA GLU A 58 -5.00 12.70 -13.44
C GLU A 58 -6.18 12.48 -14.40
N TYR A 59 -6.08 11.48 -15.29
CA TYR A 59 -7.16 11.12 -16.21
C TYR A 59 -8.43 10.73 -15.46
N LEU A 60 -8.34 9.80 -14.51
CA LEU A 60 -9.51 9.34 -13.74
C LEU A 60 -10.11 10.48 -12.92
N ARG A 61 -9.29 11.31 -12.28
CA ARG A 61 -9.79 12.50 -11.58
C ARG A 61 -10.57 13.43 -12.50
N SER A 62 -10.09 13.65 -13.73
CA SER A 62 -10.81 14.46 -14.71
C SER A 62 -12.18 13.89 -15.09
N GLN A 63 -12.36 12.55 -15.06
CA GLN A 63 -13.65 11.92 -15.30
C GLN A 63 -14.61 12.13 -14.13
N LEU A 64 -14.12 12.08 -12.89
CA LEU A 64 -14.89 12.44 -11.69
C LEU A 64 -15.33 13.91 -11.75
N ASP A 65 -14.41 14.84 -12.02
CA ASP A 65 -14.70 16.28 -12.04
C ASP A 65 -15.73 16.68 -13.08
N ARG A 66 -15.76 15.96 -14.21
CA ARG A 66 -16.72 16.19 -15.30
C ARG A 66 -18.05 15.47 -15.09
N ASN A 67 -18.21 14.71 -14.01
CA ASN A 67 -19.36 13.82 -13.78
C ASN A 67 -19.58 12.84 -14.95
N ASN A 68 -18.50 12.33 -15.55
CA ASN A 68 -18.55 11.41 -16.69
C ASN A 68 -18.79 9.94 -16.27
N ILE A 69 -19.06 9.68 -14.99
CA ILE A 69 -19.29 8.33 -14.49
C ILE A 69 -20.73 7.91 -14.80
N VAL A 70 -20.90 7.23 -15.93
CA VAL A 70 -22.20 6.69 -16.36
C VAL A 70 -22.55 5.40 -15.61
N THR A 71 -21.53 4.60 -15.26
CA THR A 71 -21.67 3.35 -14.49
C THR A 71 -20.72 3.38 -13.30
N PRO A 72 -21.12 2.86 -12.12
CA PRO A 72 -20.25 2.79 -10.97
C PRO A 72 -18.92 2.10 -11.31
N TRP A 73 -17.81 2.67 -10.84
CA TRP A 73 -16.50 2.09 -11.06
C TRP A 73 -16.31 0.82 -10.24
N SER A 74 -15.62 -0.17 -10.79
CA SER A 74 -15.14 -1.31 -10.01
C SER A 74 -13.80 -0.96 -9.39
N VAL A 75 -13.78 -0.78 -8.08
CA VAL A 75 -12.60 -0.40 -7.30
C VAL A 75 -12.15 -1.60 -6.48
N ILE A 76 -10.89 -2.00 -6.62
CA ILE A 76 -10.29 -3.06 -5.81
C ILE A 76 -9.18 -2.45 -4.96
N THR A 77 -9.25 -2.62 -3.65
CA THR A 77 -8.20 -2.20 -2.73
C THR A 77 -8.00 -3.26 -1.66
N LEU A 78 -6.89 -3.15 -0.92
CA LEU A 78 -6.56 -4.08 0.16
C LEU A 78 -6.14 -3.28 1.39
N VAL A 79 -6.26 -3.93 2.55
CA VAL A 79 -5.55 -3.59 3.78
C VAL A 79 -4.44 -4.60 4.02
N ARG A 80 -3.48 -4.19 4.82
CA ARG A 80 -2.38 -5.01 5.33
C ARG A 80 -2.11 -4.57 6.76
N ASP A 81 -1.55 -5.45 7.58
CA ASP A 81 -0.91 -5.11 8.85
C ASP A 81 -0.21 -3.73 8.74
N PRO A 82 -0.65 -2.73 9.52
CA PRO A 82 -0.13 -1.36 9.45
C PRO A 82 1.39 -1.25 9.57
N VAL A 83 2.04 -2.01 10.47
CA VAL A 83 3.50 -1.97 10.64
C VAL A 83 4.19 -2.57 9.41
N ALA A 84 3.70 -3.72 8.94
CA ALA A 84 4.20 -4.35 7.72
C ALA A 84 4.08 -3.42 6.50
N HIS A 85 2.97 -2.69 6.39
CA HIS A 85 2.75 -1.68 5.35
C HIS A 85 3.75 -0.52 5.48
N ILE A 86 3.94 0.03 6.69
CA ILE A 86 4.89 1.11 6.95
C ILE A 86 6.31 0.70 6.55
N LEU A 87 6.78 -0.45 7.02
CA LEU A 87 8.10 -0.99 6.69
C LEU A 87 8.26 -1.20 5.18
N SER A 88 7.24 -1.76 4.53
CA SER A 88 7.27 -1.96 3.08
C SER A 88 7.36 -0.63 2.31
N GLY A 89 6.69 0.42 2.77
CA GLY A 89 6.79 1.76 2.21
C GLY A 89 8.15 2.39 2.44
N PHE A 90 8.71 2.27 3.65
CA PHE A 90 10.05 2.75 3.98
C PHE A 90 11.11 2.13 3.07
N PHE A 91 11.12 0.81 2.91
CA PHE A 91 12.10 0.14 2.04
C PHE A 91 11.89 0.43 0.55
N GLN A 92 10.66 0.66 0.09
CA GLN A 92 10.45 1.15 -1.29
C GLN A 92 11.06 2.54 -1.48
N LYS A 93 10.94 3.43 -0.49
CA LYS A 93 11.55 4.76 -0.54
C LYS A 93 13.07 4.64 -0.68
N LEU A 94 13.72 3.81 0.15
CA LEU A 94 15.16 3.55 0.06
C LEU A 94 15.56 3.00 -1.32
N GLU A 95 14.76 2.09 -1.89
CA GLU A 95 14.99 1.57 -3.24
C GLU A 95 14.84 2.66 -4.31
N GLY A 96 13.85 3.55 -4.18
CA GLY A 96 13.67 4.68 -5.10
C GLY A 96 14.83 5.68 -5.05
N GLU A 97 15.49 5.83 -3.91
CA GLU A 97 16.67 6.69 -3.75
C GLU A 97 17.90 6.18 -4.51
N LEU A 98 17.95 4.88 -4.85
CA LEU A 98 18.98 4.35 -5.75
C LEU A 98 18.98 5.08 -7.10
N LEU A 99 17.79 5.38 -7.64
CA LEU A 99 17.63 6.14 -8.88
C LEU A 99 18.09 7.60 -8.74
N LEU A 100 18.31 8.07 -7.51
CA LEU A 100 18.82 9.39 -7.19
C LEU A 100 20.31 9.38 -6.80
N GLY A 101 20.98 8.21 -6.89
CA GLY A 101 22.41 8.04 -6.62
C GLY A 101 22.76 7.46 -5.24
N PHE A 102 21.76 7.14 -4.41
CA PHE A 102 21.99 6.53 -3.09
C PHE A 102 22.08 5.01 -3.22
N ASP A 103 23.27 4.52 -3.55
CA ASP A 103 23.54 3.08 -3.64
C ASP A 103 23.99 2.51 -2.29
N TYR A 104 23.03 2.01 -1.52
CA TYR A 104 23.29 1.35 -0.23
C TYR A 104 24.16 0.10 -0.37
N ARG A 105 24.24 -0.57 -1.53
CA ARG A 105 25.15 -1.72 -1.69
C ARG A 105 26.60 -1.28 -1.72
N ARG A 106 26.87 -0.21 -2.46
CA ARG A 106 28.18 0.41 -2.47
C ARG A 106 28.53 0.94 -1.09
N LYS A 107 27.57 1.57 -0.40
CA LYS A 107 27.76 2.01 0.99
C LYS A 107 28.10 0.86 1.93
N ILE A 108 27.42 -0.29 1.83
CA ILE A 108 27.73 -1.50 2.61
C ILE A 108 29.13 -2.02 2.30
N GLN A 109 29.58 -1.98 1.04
CA GLN A 109 30.94 -2.40 0.67
C GLN A 109 32.01 -1.46 1.23
N GLU A 110 31.74 -0.15 1.25
CA GLU A 110 32.68 0.88 1.70
C GLU A 110 32.73 1.01 3.24
N GLU A 111 31.59 0.84 3.91
CA GLU A 111 31.41 1.18 5.32
C GLU A 111 31.09 -0.02 6.24
N GLY A 112 30.77 -1.17 5.67
CA GLY A 112 30.34 -2.37 6.39
C GLY A 112 28.83 -2.43 6.64
N ASP A 113 28.30 -3.64 6.78
CA ASP A 113 26.86 -3.91 6.89
C ASP A 113 26.26 -3.35 8.19
N GLU A 114 26.90 -3.62 9.34
CA GLU A 114 26.43 -3.18 10.65
C GLU A 114 26.21 -1.67 10.74
N LYS A 115 27.15 -0.89 10.21
CA LYS A 115 27.07 0.57 10.23
C LYS A 115 25.91 1.06 9.37
N VAL A 116 25.75 0.53 8.15
CA VAL A 116 24.67 0.94 7.25
C VAL A 116 23.29 0.51 7.78
N VAL A 117 23.19 -0.68 8.38
CA VAL A 117 21.96 -1.15 9.03
C VAL A 117 21.57 -0.21 10.17
N GLN A 118 22.53 0.17 11.02
CA GLN A 118 22.29 1.08 12.15
C GLN A 118 21.80 2.46 11.70
N GLU A 119 22.40 3.05 10.66
CA GLU A 119 21.93 4.32 10.10
C GLU A 119 20.49 4.23 9.55
N ILE A 120 20.15 3.11 8.91
CA ILE A 120 18.80 2.89 8.38
C ILE A 120 17.79 2.74 9.53
N ILE A 121 18.19 2.09 10.63
CA ILE A 121 17.38 2.02 11.85
C ILE A 121 17.17 3.41 12.43
N GLU A 122 18.21 4.20 12.62
CA GLU A 122 18.12 5.57 13.14
C GLU A 122 17.19 6.42 12.29
N ARG A 123 17.35 6.37 10.97
CA ARG A 123 16.48 7.04 10.02
C ARG A 123 15.02 6.56 10.12
N PHE A 124 14.78 5.25 10.27
CA PHE A 124 13.43 4.74 10.48
C PHE A 124 12.82 5.31 11.78
N TYR A 125 13.61 5.40 12.85
CA TYR A 125 13.13 5.98 14.11
C TYR A 125 12.76 7.45 13.95
N GLU A 126 13.62 8.24 13.30
CA GLU A 126 13.33 9.66 13.02
C GLU A 126 12.06 9.82 12.18
N GLU A 127 11.92 9.07 11.09
CA GLU A 127 10.83 9.24 10.14
C GLU A 127 9.48 8.66 10.62
N HIS A 128 9.51 7.64 11.49
CA HIS A 128 8.33 6.85 11.84
C HIS A 128 8.07 6.71 13.34
N VAL A 129 9.09 6.41 14.15
CA VAL A 129 8.90 6.11 15.58
C VAL A 129 8.72 7.40 16.38
N ASN A 130 9.64 8.34 16.19
CA ASN A 130 9.71 9.61 16.90
C ASN A 130 8.86 10.72 16.26
N ASN A 131 8.51 10.57 14.98
CA ASN A 131 7.62 11.51 14.30
C ASN A 131 6.14 11.30 14.70
N LEU A 132 5.68 12.09 15.67
CA LEU A 132 4.31 12.04 16.18
C LEU A 132 3.26 12.65 15.24
N SER A 133 3.65 13.47 14.27
CA SER A 133 2.72 14.11 13.33
C SER A 133 2.41 13.23 12.11
N ARG A 134 3.05 12.06 12.01
CA ARG A 134 2.86 11.15 10.90
C ARG A 134 1.46 10.54 10.94
N ARG A 135 0.71 10.69 9.85
CA ARG A 135 -0.61 10.10 9.66
C ARG A 135 -0.58 8.58 9.68
N HIS A 136 -1.66 7.98 10.19
CA HIS A 136 -1.82 6.53 10.16
C HIS A 136 -2.04 6.04 8.72
N PRO A 137 -1.52 4.86 8.32
CA PRO A 137 -1.69 4.35 6.96
C PRO A 137 -3.15 4.28 6.49
N PHE A 138 -4.08 3.92 7.39
CA PHE A 138 -5.50 3.80 7.07
C PHE A 138 -6.24 5.13 6.93
N GLU A 139 -5.62 6.27 7.26
CA GLU A 139 -6.17 7.58 6.85
C GLU A 139 -6.23 7.74 5.33
N TRP A 140 -5.52 6.90 4.58
CA TRP A 140 -5.66 6.78 3.12
C TRP A 140 -7.12 6.56 2.69
N PHE A 141 -7.91 5.79 3.45
CA PHE A 141 -9.30 5.53 3.09
C PHE A 141 -10.21 6.75 3.19
N ASN A 142 -9.97 7.63 4.18
CA ASN A 142 -10.71 8.89 4.26
C ASN A 142 -10.41 9.77 3.05
N LEU A 143 -9.14 9.91 2.72
CA LEU A 143 -8.75 10.75 1.59
C LEU A 143 -9.23 10.15 0.26
N GLU A 144 -8.96 8.88 -0.04
CA GLU A 144 -9.23 8.35 -1.38
C GLU A 144 -10.64 7.79 -1.58
N LEU A 145 -11.29 7.24 -0.55
CA LEU A 145 -12.65 6.70 -0.68
C LEU A 145 -13.70 7.71 -0.21
N LYS A 146 -13.54 8.29 0.98
CA LYS A 146 -14.54 9.20 1.53
C LYS A 146 -14.60 10.52 0.79
N GLU A 147 -13.47 11.20 0.62
CA GLU A 147 -13.43 12.53 -0.01
C GLU A 147 -13.57 12.48 -1.54
N ASN A 148 -13.08 11.41 -2.19
CA ASN A 148 -13.03 11.34 -3.67
C ASN A 148 -14.09 10.43 -4.30
N LEU A 149 -14.61 9.43 -3.57
CA LEU A 149 -15.64 8.51 -4.07
C LEU A 149 -16.92 8.54 -3.23
N ASN A 150 -17.04 9.49 -2.30
CA ASN A 150 -18.16 9.64 -1.38
C ASN A 150 -18.49 8.34 -0.61
N PHE A 151 -17.46 7.56 -0.28
CA PHE A 151 -17.58 6.30 0.44
C PHE A 151 -16.81 6.31 1.75
N ASP A 152 -17.51 6.50 2.85
CA ASP A 152 -16.93 6.39 4.20
C ASP A 152 -16.87 4.92 4.62
N ILE A 153 -15.71 4.30 4.43
CA ILE A 153 -15.53 2.89 4.77
C ILE A 153 -15.68 2.64 6.27
N PHE A 154 -15.30 3.60 7.13
CA PHE A 154 -15.32 3.39 8.57
C PHE A 154 -16.72 3.45 9.18
N SER A 155 -17.70 3.99 8.45
CA SER A 155 -19.13 3.92 8.82
C SER A 155 -19.86 2.72 8.19
N ALA A 156 -19.21 2.01 7.26
CA ALA A 156 -19.75 0.81 6.64
C ALA A 156 -19.59 -0.43 7.53
N THR A 157 -20.08 -1.58 7.07
CA THR A 157 -19.89 -2.84 7.78
C THR A 157 -18.39 -3.16 7.92
N PRO A 158 -17.89 -3.42 9.15
CA PRO A 158 -16.49 -3.78 9.37
C PRO A 158 -16.05 -5.02 8.59
N LEU A 159 -14.78 -5.03 8.19
CA LEU A 159 -14.12 -6.22 7.64
C LEU A 159 -13.64 -7.17 8.75
N SER A 160 -13.58 -6.71 10.00
CA SER A 160 -13.19 -7.52 11.15
C SER A 160 -13.95 -8.86 11.21
N GLY A 161 -13.21 -9.97 11.29
CA GLY A 161 -13.76 -11.33 11.24
C GLY A 161 -14.10 -11.88 9.84
N LYS A 162 -13.80 -11.14 8.76
CA LYS A 162 -13.90 -11.59 7.37
C LYS A 162 -12.59 -11.36 6.61
N ASP A 163 -12.42 -12.06 5.49
CA ASP A 163 -11.25 -11.94 4.61
C ASP A 163 -11.42 -10.83 3.57
N TYR A 164 -12.66 -10.65 3.10
CA TYR A 164 -13.03 -9.61 2.15
C TYR A 164 -14.45 -9.09 2.37
N HIS A 165 -14.75 -7.94 1.76
CA HIS A 165 -16.07 -7.36 1.71
C HIS A 165 -16.28 -6.61 0.39
N ILE A 166 -17.51 -6.67 -0.15
CA ILE A 166 -17.93 -5.90 -1.33
C ILE A 166 -18.95 -4.85 -0.90
N TYR A 167 -18.61 -3.59 -1.11
CA TYR A 167 -19.48 -2.45 -0.84
C TYR A 167 -20.03 -1.89 -2.15
N ASN A 168 -21.30 -1.50 -2.16
CA ASN A 168 -21.95 -0.90 -3.32
C ASN A 168 -22.31 0.56 -2.98
N THR A 169 -21.86 1.50 -3.81
CA THR A 169 -22.20 2.92 -3.72
C THR A 169 -22.67 3.44 -5.08
N PRO A 170 -23.28 4.63 -5.15
CA PRO A 170 -23.66 5.22 -6.44
C PRO A 170 -22.49 5.45 -7.40
N LEU A 171 -21.27 5.68 -6.89
CA LEU A 171 -20.09 5.98 -7.70
C LEU A 171 -19.17 4.77 -7.90
N ALA A 172 -19.20 3.78 -6.99
CA ALA A 172 -18.29 2.65 -7.04
C ALA A 172 -18.86 1.36 -6.42
N LYS A 173 -18.48 0.23 -7.02
CA LYS A 173 -18.47 -1.09 -6.39
C LYS A 173 -17.07 -1.32 -5.83
N VAL A 174 -16.91 -1.39 -4.51
CA VAL A 174 -15.60 -1.47 -3.85
C VAL A 174 -15.39 -2.87 -3.28
N LEU A 175 -14.39 -3.58 -3.76
CA LEU A 175 -13.89 -4.81 -3.17
C LEU A 175 -12.69 -4.50 -2.28
N LEU A 176 -12.82 -4.84 -1.00
CA LEU A 176 -11.76 -4.71 0.00
C LEU A 176 -11.32 -6.11 0.48
N PHE A 177 -10.01 -6.35 0.54
CA PHE A 177 -9.44 -7.57 1.14
C PHE A 177 -8.41 -7.27 2.22
N LYS A 178 -8.19 -8.25 3.10
CA LYS A 178 -6.93 -8.37 3.82
C LYS A 178 -5.87 -9.01 2.93
N LEU A 179 -4.66 -8.45 2.92
CA LEU A 179 -3.53 -9.08 2.25
C LEU A 179 -3.17 -10.42 2.91
N GLU A 180 -3.38 -10.51 4.22
CA GLU A 180 -3.05 -11.65 5.06
C GLU A 180 -3.79 -12.93 4.67
N SER A 181 -5.05 -12.81 4.21
CA SER A 181 -5.87 -13.94 3.74
C SER A 181 -6.14 -13.94 2.24
N LEU A 182 -5.39 -13.13 1.47
CA LEU A 182 -5.61 -12.98 0.03
C LEU A 182 -5.55 -14.32 -0.71
N ASN A 183 -4.56 -15.17 -0.43
CA ASN A 183 -4.39 -16.46 -1.11
C ASN A 183 -5.55 -17.44 -0.83
N ASP A 184 -6.25 -17.26 0.28
CA ASP A 184 -7.32 -18.16 0.71
C ASP A 184 -8.68 -17.70 0.17
N SER A 185 -8.86 -16.39 -0.06
CA SER A 185 -10.17 -15.82 -0.38
C SER A 185 -10.28 -15.20 -1.78
N TYR A 186 -9.19 -15.10 -2.55
CA TYR A 186 -9.22 -14.37 -3.83
C TYR A 186 -10.21 -14.97 -4.84
N GLN A 187 -10.25 -16.29 -5.01
CA GLN A 187 -11.12 -16.91 -6.03
C GLN A 187 -12.59 -16.57 -5.80
N SER A 188 -13.10 -16.87 -4.59
CA SER A 188 -14.48 -16.58 -4.21
C SER A 188 -14.84 -15.10 -4.38
N ALA A 189 -13.94 -14.22 -3.97
CA ALA A 189 -14.19 -12.79 -4.03
C ALA A 189 -14.18 -12.23 -5.45
N PHE A 190 -13.30 -12.72 -6.34
CA PHE A 190 -13.30 -12.29 -7.74
C PHE A 190 -14.47 -12.89 -8.52
N GLN A 191 -14.92 -14.09 -8.17
CA GLN A 191 -16.17 -14.65 -8.67
C GLN A 191 -17.37 -13.78 -8.26
N GLU A 192 -17.47 -13.41 -6.98
CA GLU A 192 -18.58 -12.57 -6.49
C GLU A 192 -18.51 -11.12 -7.02
N PHE A 193 -17.31 -10.56 -7.15
CA PHE A 193 -17.13 -9.17 -7.53
C PHE A 193 -17.22 -8.92 -9.04
N LEU A 194 -16.56 -9.76 -9.85
CA LEU A 194 -16.46 -9.60 -11.31
C LEU A 194 -17.12 -10.74 -12.10
N GLY A 195 -17.58 -11.81 -11.45
CA GLY A 195 -18.14 -12.97 -12.15
C GLY A 195 -17.06 -13.86 -12.80
N ILE A 196 -15.80 -13.80 -12.34
CA ILE A 196 -14.70 -14.58 -12.91
C ILE A 196 -14.54 -15.88 -12.13
N GLU A 197 -14.81 -17.02 -12.77
CA GLU A 197 -14.75 -18.34 -12.12
C GLU A 197 -13.30 -18.85 -11.94
N ASP A 198 -12.45 -18.69 -12.95
CA ASP A 198 -11.06 -19.19 -12.95
C ASP A 198 -10.02 -18.08 -12.75
N PHE A 199 -10.28 -17.15 -11.83
CA PHE A 199 -9.31 -16.10 -11.52
C PHE A 199 -8.06 -16.73 -10.87
N ASN A 200 -6.87 -16.37 -11.36
CA ASN A 200 -5.59 -16.92 -10.91
C ASN A 200 -4.62 -15.80 -10.54
N LEU A 201 -4.04 -15.87 -9.33
CA LEU A 201 -3.03 -14.90 -8.93
C LEU A 201 -1.70 -15.17 -9.63
N VAL A 202 -1.21 -14.16 -10.34
CA VAL A 202 0.13 -14.16 -10.92
C VAL A 202 1.14 -13.75 -9.85
N GLN A 203 2.12 -14.60 -9.57
CA GLN A 203 3.20 -14.25 -8.64
C GLN A 203 4.05 -13.09 -9.19
N SER A 204 3.84 -11.88 -8.65
CA SER A 204 4.45 -10.67 -9.20
C SER A 204 5.73 -10.18 -8.51
N ASN A 205 6.25 -10.86 -7.50
CA ASN A 205 7.13 -10.22 -6.50
C ASN A 205 8.58 -10.74 -6.46
N VAL A 206 9.06 -11.42 -7.50
CA VAL A 206 10.33 -12.18 -7.45
C VAL A 206 11.59 -11.36 -7.83
N GLY A 207 11.44 -10.31 -8.64
CA GLY A 207 12.59 -9.60 -9.24
C GLY A 207 13.30 -8.59 -8.32
N LEU A 208 12.54 -7.66 -7.74
CA LEU A 208 13.08 -6.50 -7.01
C LEU A 208 13.42 -6.80 -5.55
N GLN A 209 12.71 -7.75 -4.92
CA GLN A 209 12.99 -8.19 -3.55
C GLN A 209 14.44 -8.66 -3.36
N LYS A 210 15.11 -9.17 -4.39
CA LYS A 210 16.49 -9.67 -4.28
C LYS A 210 17.50 -8.58 -3.93
N ARG A 211 17.26 -7.30 -4.27
CA ARG A 211 18.32 -6.28 -4.16
C ARG A 211 18.62 -5.84 -2.74
N TYR A 212 17.58 -5.77 -1.90
CA TYR A 212 17.62 -5.33 -0.51
C TYR A 212 17.16 -6.41 0.47
N LYS A 213 17.01 -7.67 0.03
CA LYS A 213 16.54 -8.76 0.89
C LYS A 213 17.43 -8.96 2.12
N SER A 214 18.76 -8.86 1.94
CA SER A 214 19.72 -8.95 3.04
C SER A 214 19.51 -7.77 3.99
N LEU A 215 19.64 -6.55 3.49
CA LEU A 215 19.48 -5.32 4.29
C LEU A 215 18.16 -5.27 5.06
N TYR A 216 17.05 -5.68 4.44
CA TYR A 216 15.75 -5.77 5.10
C TYR A 216 15.74 -6.83 6.22
N LYS A 217 16.34 -8.01 5.97
CA LYS A 217 16.45 -9.06 6.99
C LYS A 217 17.33 -8.61 8.15
N ASP A 218 18.46 -7.97 7.85
CA ASP A 218 19.39 -7.53 8.87
C ASP A 218 18.81 -6.35 9.67
N PHE A 219 18.11 -5.43 9.01
CA PHE A 219 17.27 -4.43 9.69
C PHE A 219 16.27 -5.08 10.64
N LEU A 220 15.50 -6.08 10.17
CA LEU A 220 14.49 -6.73 11.01
C LEU A 220 15.07 -7.40 12.24
N ARG A 221 16.29 -7.97 12.17
CA ARG A 221 16.92 -8.62 13.33
C ARG A 221 17.41 -7.65 14.42
N HIS A 222 17.57 -6.38 14.07
CA HIS A 222 18.18 -5.39 14.97
C HIS A 222 17.21 -4.26 15.36
N VAL A 223 16.13 -4.07 14.60
CA VAL A 223 15.14 -3.03 14.90
C VAL A 223 14.29 -3.44 16.11
N ASN A 224 14.29 -2.62 17.16
CA ASN A 224 13.44 -2.86 18.32
C ASN A 224 12.26 -1.86 18.34
N LEU A 225 11.08 -2.30 17.92
CA LEU A 225 9.91 -1.42 17.88
C LEU A 225 9.35 -1.21 19.29
N PRO A 226 9.41 0.03 19.86
CA PRO A 226 8.97 0.25 21.23
C PRO A 226 7.46 0.01 21.39
N ALA A 227 7.01 -0.53 22.52
CA ALA A 227 5.59 -0.74 22.82
C ALA A 227 4.74 0.51 22.56
N ARG A 228 5.20 1.69 23.01
CA ARG A 228 4.54 2.99 22.75
C ARG A 228 4.31 3.30 21.26
N TYR A 229 5.16 2.79 20.37
CA TYR A 229 5.01 2.96 18.92
C TYR A 229 3.97 2.00 18.36
N LEU A 230 4.01 0.74 18.78
CA LEU A 230 3.03 -0.29 18.40
C LEU A 230 1.63 0.10 18.89
N ASP A 231 1.50 0.56 20.14
CA ASP A 231 0.24 1.03 20.72
C ASP A 231 -0.37 2.16 19.90
N ARG A 232 0.45 3.14 19.49
CA ARG A 232 0.02 4.27 18.66
C ARG A 232 -0.55 3.83 17.31
N ILE A 233 -0.08 2.71 16.78
CA ILE A 233 -0.54 2.14 15.51
C ILE A 233 -1.80 1.31 15.75
N TYR A 234 -1.72 0.30 16.61
CA TYR A 234 -2.74 -0.74 16.72
C TYR A 234 -3.95 -0.37 17.57
N GLN A 235 -3.83 0.53 18.55
CA GLN A 235 -4.95 0.84 19.46
C GLN A 235 -6.01 1.76 18.83
N LYS A 236 -5.88 2.15 17.56
CA LYS A 236 -6.85 3.00 16.86
C LYS A 236 -8.09 2.21 16.44
N GLU A 237 -9.27 2.82 16.56
CA GLU A 237 -10.56 2.23 16.13
C GLU A 237 -10.55 1.82 14.65
N MET A 238 -9.90 2.60 13.78
CA MET A 238 -9.74 2.27 12.37
C MET A 238 -9.01 0.95 12.10
N VAL A 239 -8.14 0.49 13.01
CA VAL A 239 -7.49 -0.82 12.88
C VAL A 239 -8.49 -1.93 13.23
N ARG A 240 -9.27 -1.75 14.31
CA ARG A 240 -10.32 -2.68 14.74
C ARG A 240 -11.46 -2.83 13.72
N HIS A 241 -11.66 -1.81 12.88
CA HIS A 241 -12.59 -1.89 11.77
C HIS A 241 -12.18 -2.97 10.75
N PHE A 242 -10.88 -3.20 10.56
CA PHE A 242 -10.36 -4.17 9.60
C PHE A 242 -9.96 -5.50 10.24
N TYR A 243 -9.45 -5.48 11.47
CA TYR A 243 -8.87 -6.64 12.12
C TYR A 243 -9.56 -6.91 13.48
N PRO A 244 -9.88 -8.17 13.81
CA PRO A 244 -10.29 -8.54 15.15
C PRO A 244 -9.12 -8.41 16.12
N ASP A 245 -9.41 -8.27 17.42
CA ASP A 245 -8.38 -8.11 18.46
C ASP A 245 -7.38 -9.27 18.46
N SER A 246 -7.81 -10.49 18.10
CA SER A 246 -6.92 -11.66 17.96
C SER A 246 -5.86 -11.50 16.87
N GLU A 247 -6.21 -10.92 15.71
CA GLU A 247 -5.24 -10.65 14.64
C GLU A 247 -4.34 -9.48 15.03
N ILE A 248 -4.89 -8.46 15.68
CA ILE A 248 -4.11 -7.30 16.17
C ILE A 248 -3.04 -7.76 17.17
N GLU A 249 -3.39 -8.64 18.11
CA GLU A 249 -2.45 -9.20 19.08
C GLU A 249 -1.34 -10.01 18.40
N GLN A 250 -1.68 -10.82 17.39
CA GLN A 250 -0.68 -11.56 16.61
C GLN A 250 0.31 -10.62 15.90
N PHE A 251 -0.18 -9.52 15.31
CA PHE A 251 0.70 -8.51 14.73
C PHE A 251 1.57 -7.85 15.80
N TYR A 252 0.98 -7.46 16.92
CA TYR A 252 1.70 -6.84 18.03
C TYR A 252 2.87 -7.71 18.51
N GLN A 253 2.60 -8.98 18.82
CA GLN A 253 3.61 -9.92 19.31
C GLN A 253 4.72 -10.14 18.28
N ARG A 254 4.35 -10.31 17.00
CA ARG A 254 5.33 -10.47 15.90
C ARG A 254 6.33 -9.31 15.87
N TRP A 255 5.85 -8.08 16.02
CA TRP A 255 6.70 -6.88 15.91
C TRP A 255 7.40 -6.50 17.21
N GLN A 256 6.89 -6.96 18.35
CA GLN A 256 7.56 -6.83 19.63
C GLN A 256 8.73 -7.82 19.77
N SER A 257 8.63 -8.99 19.13
CA SER A 257 9.68 -10.03 19.13
C SER A 257 10.61 -9.99 17.92
N SER A 258 10.47 -8.99 17.04
CA SER A 258 11.29 -8.86 15.82
C SER A 258 12.72 -8.44 16.15
#